data_AF-A0A382DV89-F1
#
_entry.id   AF-A0A382DV89-F1
#
_cell.length_a   1.000
_cell.length_b   1.000
_cell.length_c   1.000
_cell.angle_alpha   90.00
_cell.angle_beta   90.00
_cell.angle_gamma   90.00
#
_symmetry.space_group_name_H-M   'P 1'
#
loop_
_entity.id
_entity.type
_entity.pdbx_description
1 polymer ?
#
loop_
_entity_poly.entity_id
_entity_poly.type
_entity_poly.pdbx_seq_one_letter_code
_entity_poly.pdbx_strand_id
1 'polypeptide(L)'
;MTISKKNKEFLDELIEYYINEAQSYKEMAQEYSPKTNSVVDTAFGLIIGCVYSSFLQAYSNQQQAPSSEDIQEFREIIMINA
;
A
#
# COMPACT_ATOMS: atom_id res chain seq x y z
N MET A 1 -6.98 -26.48 -5.39
CA MET A 1 -5.93 -25.71 -6.08
C MET A 1 -4.91 -25.28 -5.05
N THR A 2 -3.66 -25.64 -5.24
CA THR A 2 -2.60 -25.36 -4.26
C THR A 2 -1.72 -24.25 -4.83
N ILE A 3 -1.55 -23.16 -4.08
CA ILE A 3 -0.57 -22.12 -4.41
C ILE A 3 0.77 -22.80 -4.70
N SER A 4 1.42 -22.41 -5.80
CA SER A 4 2.72 -22.97 -6.20
C SER A 4 3.76 -22.70 -5.12
N LYS A 5 4.78 -23.58 -5.00
CA LYS A 5 5.85 -23.42 -4.00
C LYS A 5 6.52 -22.04 -4.11
N LYS A 6 6.85 -21.62 -5.32
CA LYS A 6 7.45 -20.30 -5.61
C LYS A 6 6.57 -19.14 -5.11
N ASN A 7 5.26 -19.23 -5.32
CA ASN A 7 4.36 -18.18 -4.86
C ASN A 7 4.21 -18.18 -3.34
N LYS A 8 4.33 -19.33 -2.67
CA LYS A 8 4.35 -19.38 -1.19
C LYS A 8 5.61 -18.74 -0.63
N GLU A 9 6.77 -19.09 -1.16
CA GLU A 9 8.05 -18.50 -0.74
C GLU A 9 8.06 -16.98 -0.92
N PHE A 10 7.56 -16.48 -2.05
CA PHE A 10 7.41 -15.04 -2.28
C PHE A 10 6.48 -14.37 -1.25
N LEU A 11 5.36 -14.99 -0.90
CA LEU A 11 4.44 -14.46 0.10
C LEU A 11 5.05 -14.47 1.50
N ASP A 12 5.79 -15.52 1.86
CA ASP A 12 6.46 -15.63 3.16
C ASP A 12 7.52 -14.52 3.33
N GLU A 13 8.36 -14.30 2.30
CA GLU A 13 9.36 -13.22 2.28
C GLU A 13 8.70 -11.83 2.38
N LEU A 14 7.58 -11.63 1.67
CA LEU A 14 6.85 -10.37 1.69
C LEU A 14 6.24 -10.09 3.08
N ILE A 15 5.67 -11.12 3.73
CA ILE A 15 5.11 -11.03 5.07
C ILE A 15 6.21 -10.72 6.09
N GLU A 16 7.34 -11.44 6.02
CA GLU A 16 8.47 -11.22 6.92
C GLU A 16 9.03 -9.80 6.80
N TYR A 17 9.18 -9.29 5.57
CA TYR A 17 9.57 -7.91 5.32
C TYR A 17 8.63 -6.91 6.00
N TYR A 18 7.31 -7.03 5.79
CA TYR A 18 6.36 -6.10 6.38
C TYR A 18 6.23 -6.23 7.91
N ILE A 19 6.46 -7.41 8.49
CA ILE A 19 6.54 -7.59 9.95
C ILE A 19 7.75 -6.86 10.51
N ASN A 20 8.92 -7.00 9.87
CA ASN A 20 10.15 -6.33 10.30
C ASN A 20 10.02 -4.80 10.21
N GLU A 21 9.28 -4.29 9.22
CA GLU A 21 9.04 -2.85 9.06
C GLU A 21 7.83 -2.33 9.86
N ALA A 22 7.03 -3.20 10.49
CA ALA A 22 5.78 -2.79 11.15
C ALA A 22 5.99 -1.73 12.24
N GLN A 23 7.12 -1.80 12.95
CA GLN A 23 7.49 -0.80 13.97
C GLN A 23 7.82 0.56 13.33
N SER A 24 8.55 0.57 12.20
CA SER A 24 8.82 1.79 11.42
C SER A 24 7.53 2.47 10.98
N TYR A 25 6.57 1.70 10.44
CA TYR A 25 5.25 2.24 10.04
C TYR A 25 4.46 2.81 11.22
N LYS A 26 4.52 2.17 12.39
CA LYS A 26 3.89 2.66 13.61
C LYS A 26 4.53 3.98 14.09
N GLU A 27 5.85 4.05 14.10
CA GLU A 27 6.58 5.26 14.50
C GLU A 27 6.29 6.43 13.56
N MET A 28 6.31 6.19 12.25
CA MET A 28 5.91 7.19 11.26
C MET A 28 4.46 7.66 11.49
N ALA A 29 3.52 6.74 11.69
CA ALA A 29 2.14 7.10 11.96
C ALA A 29 1.99 7.94 13.24
N GLN A 30 2.75 7.63 14.29
CA GLN A 30 2.77 8.41 15.53
C GLN A 30 3.37 9.81 15.33
N GLU A 31 4.51 9.90 14.63
CA GLU A 31 5.22 11.16 14.35
C GLU A 31 4.36 12.14 13.56
N TYR A 32 3.64 11.65 12.54
CA TYR A 32 2.80 12.50 11.68
C TYR A 32 1.36 12.67 12.18
N SER A 33 0.92 11.90 13.18
CA SER A 33 -0.44 12.00 13.75
C SER A 33 -0.86 13.38 14.28
N PRO A 34 0.03 14.29 14.74
CA PRO A 34 -0.38 15.64 15.10
C PRO A 34 -0.96 16.46 13.92
N LYS A 35 -0.73 16.04 12.67
CA LYS A 35 -1.31 16.70 11.47
C LYS A 35 -2.75 16.29 11.21
N THR A 36 -3.13 15.09 11.60
CA THR A 36 -4.47 14.51 11.38
C THR A 36 -5.27 14.44 12.68
N ASN A 37 -4.61 14.64 13.83
CA ASN A 37 -5.10 14.36 15.18
C ASN A 37 -5.52 12.89 15.38
N SER A 38 -4.99 11.95 14.57
CA SER A 38 -5.33 10.53 14.64
C SER A 38 -4.19 9.65 14.12
N VAL A 39 -3.66 8.79 14.99
CA VAL A 39 -2.64 7.80 14.59
C VAL A 39 -3.21 6.82 13.57
N VAL A 40 -4.49 6.45 13.72
CA VAL A 40 -5.19 5.54 12.81
C VAL A 40 -5.33 6.16 11.42
N ASP A 41 -5.80 7.40 11.33
CA ASP A 41 -5.99 8.06 10.02
C ASP A 41 -4.64 8.33 9.33
N THR A 42 -3.59 8.56 10.12
CA THR A 42 -2.23 8.72 9.60
C THR A 42 -1.69 7.41 9.06
N ALA A 43 -1.84 6.31 9.81
CA ALA A 43 -1.44 4.99 9.34
C ALA A 43 -2.22 4.59 8.08
N PHE A 44 -3.52 4.85 8.04
CA PHE A 44 -4.35 4.63 6.86
C PHE A 44 -3.86 5.45 5.66
N GLY A 45 -3.59 6.75 5.86
CA GLY A 45 -3.03 7.62 4.82
C GLY A 45 -1.67 7.13 4.28
N LEU A 46 -0.78 6.64 5.15
CA LEU A 46 0.50 6.05 4.75
C LEU A 46 0.30 4.79 3.89
N ILE A 47 -0.60 3.89 4.30
CA ILE A 47 -0.91 2.65 3.55
C ILE A 47 -1.48 3.00 2.18
N ILE A 48 -2.47 3.90 2.09
CA ILE A 48 -3.04 4.33 0.80
C ILE A 48 -1.98 5.02 -0.06
N GLY A 49 -1.07 5.79 0.54
CA GLY A 49 0.07 6.39 -0.16
C GLY A 49 1.00 5.35 -0.78
N CYS A 50 1.34 4.29 -0.05
CA CYS A 50 2.14 3.17 -0.57
C CYS A 50 1.43 2.45 -1.73
N VAL A 51 0.14 2.13 -1.56
CA VAL A 51 -0.66 1.47 -2.59
C VAL A 51 -0.76 2.33 -3.86
N TYR A 52 -0.97 3.65 -3.72
CA TYR A 52 -0.98 4.59 -4.84
C TYR A 52 0.39 4.67 -5.53
N SER A 53 1.48 4.67 -4.77
CA SER A 53 2.84 4.64 -5.34
C SER A 53 3.09 3.37 -6.15
N SER A 54 2.68 2.21 -5.66
CA SER A 54 2.78 0.93 -6.39
C SER A 54 1.90 0.93 -7.65
N PHE A 55 0.70 1.51 -7.60
CA PHE A 55 -0.15 1.72 -8.77
C PHE A 55 0.57 2.56 -9.84
N LEU A 56 1.14 3.71 -9.47
CA LEU A 56 1.90 4.54 -10.41
C LEU A 56 3.13 3.81 -10.98
N GLN A 57 3.84 3.05 -10.14
CA GLN A 57 5.00 2.28 -10.57
C GLN A 57 4.62 1.20 -11.59
N ALA A 58 3.46 0.55 -11.44
CA ALA A 58 2.97 -0.45 -12.38
C ALA A 58 2.74 0.12 -13.80
N TYR A 59 2.21 1.35 -13.91
CA TYR A 59 2.09 2.05 -15.20
C TYR A 59 3.46 2.51 -15.72
N SER A 60 4.30 3.06 -14.85
CA SER A 60 5.63 3.52 -15.24
C SER A 60 6.51 2.39 -15.79
N ASN A 61 6.41 1.18 -15.23
CA ASN A 61 7.12 -0.01 -15.72
C ASN A 61 6.71 -0.40 -17.15
N GLN A 62 5.52 0.02 -17.58
CA GLN A 62 4.99 -0.18 -18.93
C GLN A 62 5.21 1.03 -19.85
N GLN A 63 5.98 2.04 -19.39
CA GLN A 63 6.16 3.32 -20.07
C GLN A 63 4.84 4.07 -20.34
N GLN A 64 3.87 3.87 -19.44
CA GLN A 64 2.54 4.49 -19.50
C GLN A 64 2.31 5.40 -18.30
N ALA A 65 1.30 6.26 -18.42
CA ALA A 65 0.74 7.02 -17.32
C ALA A 65 -0.75 6.65 -17.18
N PRO A 66 -1.27 6.60 -15.94
CA PRO A 66 -2.69 6.31 -15.72
C PRO A 66 -3.56 7.44 -16.29
N SER A 67 -4.70 7.06 -16.86
CA SER A 67 -5.76 7.97 -17.29
C SER A 67 -6.56 8.52 -16.11
N SER A 68 -7.47 9.46 -16.39
CA SER A 68 -8.38 9.96 -15.34
C SER A 68 -9.37 8.89 -14.88
N GLU A 69 -9.78 8.02 -15.80
CA GLU A 69 -10.63 6.86 -15.53
C GLU A 69 -9.91 5.84 -14.62
N ASP A 70 -8.64 5.52 -14.90
CA ASP A 70 -7.84 4.61 -14.06
C ASP A 70 -7.69 5.14 -12.62
N ILE A 71 -7.48 6.45 -12.47
CA ILE A 71 -7.37 7.10 -11.16
C ILE A 71 -8.72 7.08 -10.42
N GLN A 72 -9.83 7.23 -11.14
CA GLN A 72 -11.16 7.13 -10.55
C GLN A 72 -11.43 5.71 -10.05
N GLU A 73 -11.18 4.70 -10.87
CA GLU A 73 -11.35 3.29 -10.49
C GLU A 73 -10.47 2.94 -9.29
N PHE A 74 -9.22 3.41 -9.26
CA PHE A 74 -8.34 3.25 -8.10
C PHE A 74 -9.00 3.79 -6.81
N ARG A 75 -9.56 5.00 -6.84
CA ARG A 75 -10.23 5.60 -5.66
C ARG A 75 -11.45 4.79 -5.22
N GLU A 76 -12.23 4.30 -6.17
CA GLU A 76 -13.39 3.45 -5.91
C GLU A 76 -12.98 2.14 -5.24
N ILE A 77 -11.91 1.50 -5.72
CA ILE A 77 -11.34 0.29 -5.10
C ILE A 77 -10.92 0.56 -3.65
N ILE A 78 -10.23 1.69 -3.38
CA ILE A 78 -9.86 2.06 -2.02
C ILE A 78 -11.10 2.22 -1.13
N MET A 79 -12.12 2.96 -1.59
CA MET A 79 -13.33 3.23 -0.81
C MET A 79 -14.18 1.98 -0.54
N ILE A 80 -14.12 0.96 -1.40
CA ILE A 80 -14.86 -0.30 -1.20
C ILE A 80 -14.16 -1.21 -0.18
N ASN A 81 -12.84 -1.14 -0.08
CA ASN A 81 -12.03 -2.07 0.73
C ASN A 81 -11.51 -1.46 2.04
N ALA A 82 -11.72 -0.16 2.26
CA ALA A 82 -11.38 0.58 3.47
C ALA A 82 -12.55 0.65 4.46
#